data_AF-A0A3R7QMK4-F1
#
_entry.id   AF-A0A3R7QMK4-F1
#
_cell.length_a   1.000
_cell.length_b   1.000
_cell.length_c   1.000
_cell.angle_alpha   90.00
_cell.angle_beta   90.00
_cell.angle_gamma   90.00
#
_symmetry.space_group_name_H-M   'P 1'
#
loop_
_entity.id
_entity.type
_entity.pdbx_description
1 polymer ?
#
loop_
_entity_poly.entity_id
_entity_poly.type
_entity_poly.pdbx_seq_one_letter_code
_entity_poly.pdbx_strand_id
1 'polypeptide(L)' 'MPTKFKPSAVTRDRATGKLKTEHFYMRAQSQETLFEELNKDSTKPKLKQKIRNELVRRGIKIVRVQTNE' A
#
# COMPACT_ATOMS: atom_id res chain seq x y z
N MET A 1 3.45 -2.06 -14.61
CA MET A 1 4.48 -2.78 -13.82
C MET A 1 3.92 -3.15 -12.44
N PRO A 2 4.33 -4.28 -11.85
CA PRO A 2 3.93 -4.64 -10.50
C PRO A 2 4.61 -3.70 -9.49
N THR A 3 3.87 -2.69 -9.05
CA THR A 3 4.33 -1.76 -8.00
C THR A 3 4.23 -2.45 -6.64
N LYS A 4 5.32 -2.44 -5.86
CA LYS A 4 5.28 -2.89 -4.47
C LYS A 4 4.81 -1.76 -3.54
N PHE A 5 4.00 -2.13 -2.56
CA PHE A 5 3.60 -1.26 -1.45
C PHE A 5 4.75 -1.10 -0.46
N LYS A 6 5.40 -2.21 -0.10
CA LYS A 6 6.61 -2.24 0.72
C LYS A 6 7.60 -3.30 0.22
N PRO A 7 8.88 -3.23 0.63
CA PRO A 7 9.86 -4.26 0.31
C PRO A 7 9.39 -5.64 0.73
N SER A 8 9.89 -6.67 0.06
CA SER A 8 9.60 -8.04 0.50
C SER A 8 10.29 -8.32 1.83
N ALA A 9 9.56 -9.00 2.70
CA ALA A 9 10.08 -9.45 3.98
C ALA A 9 10.37 -10.95 3.87
N VAL A 10 11.51 -11.35 4.40
CA VAL A 10 11.83 -12.76 4.59
C VAL A 10 11.66 -13.06 6.07
N THR A 11 10.70 -13.92 6.38
CA THR A 11 10.39 -14.32 7.76
C THR A 11 10.79 -15.77 7.94
N ARG A 12 11.53 -16.05 9.01
CA ARG A 12 11.88 -17.43 9.39
C ARG A 12 10.80 -17.98 10.30
N ASP A 13 10.19 -19.09 9.91
CA ASP A 13 9.33 -19.85 10.80
C ASP A 13 10.19 -20.42 11.94
N ARG A 14 9.85 -20.08 13.18
CA ARG A 14 10.59 -20.48 14.37
C ARG A 14 10.44 -21.97 14.68
N ALA A 15 9.31 -22.58 14.30
CA ALA A 15 9.04 -23.99 14.57
C ALA A 15 9.73 -24.92 13.57
N THR A 16 9.62 -24.62 12.26
CA THR A 16 10.18 -25.47 11.20
C THR A 16 11.52 -25.01 10.65
N GLY A 17 11.97 -23.80 11.02
CA GLY A 17 13.21 -23.20 10.52
C GLY A 17 13.16 -22.73 9.07
N LYS A 18 12.04 -22.95 8.36
CA LYS A 18 11.87 -22.61 6.95
C LYS A 18 11.78 -21.09 6.75
N LEU A 19 12.32 -20.62 5.63
CA LEU A 19 12.23 -19.23 5.22
C LEU A 19 11.00 -19.02 4.34
N LYS A 20 10.12 -18.11 4.75
CA LYS A 20 8.96 -17.68 3.97
C LYS A 20 9.22 -16.27 3.45
N THR A 21 9.13 -16.09 2.13
CA THR A 21 9.23 -14.76 1.52
C THR A 21 7.85 -14.21 1.29
N GLU A 22 7.55 -13.06 1.89
CA GLU A 22 6.28 -12.36 1.73
C GLU A 22 6.42 -11.17 0.78
N HIS A 23 5.56 -11.14 -0.22
CA HIS A 23 5.53 -10.07 -1.22
C HIS A 23 4.33 -9.15 -1.00
N PHE A 24 4.61 -7.85 -0.84
CA PHE A 24 3.59 -6.84 -0.60
C PHE A 24 3.32 -6.04 -1.87
N TYR A 25 2.60 -6.67 -2.81
CA TYR A 25 2.20 -6.02 -4.05
C TYR A 25 1.04 -5.05 -3.82
N MET A 26 1.07 -3.89 -4.50
CA MET A 26 0.03 -2.87 -4.39
C MET A 26 -1.36 -3.41 -4.78
N ARG A 27 -1.41 -4.25 -5.83
CA ARG A 27 -2.66 -4.89 -6.30
C ARG A 27 -3.34 -5.79 -5.27
N ALA A 28 -2.57 -6.30 -4.31
CA ALA A 28 -3.04 -7.23 -3.29
C ALA A 28 -3.42 -6.53 -1.97
N GLN A 29 -3.18 -5.22 -1.85
CA GLN A 29 -3.60 -4.45 -0.67
C GLN A 29 -5.10 -4.11 -0.77
N SER A 30 -5.77 -4.06 0.40
CA SER A 30 -7.17 -3.64 0.50
C SER A 30 -7.34 -2.16 0.11
N GLN A 31 -8.56 -1.74 -0.18
CA GLN A 31 -8.81 -0.32 -0.48
C GLN A 31 -8.62 0.56 0.76
N GLU A 32 -9.06 0.08 1.93
CA GLU A 32 -8.92 0.78 3.22
C GLU A 32 -7.47 1.11 3.54
N THR A 33 -6.58 0.11 3.49
CA THR A 33 -5.14 0.29 3.76
C THR A 33 -4.49 1.30 2.82
N LEU A 34 -4.92 1.37 1.57
CA LEU A 34 -4.44 2.35 0.60
C LEU A 34 -4.88 3.77 0.97
N PHE A 35 -6.13 3.96 1.41
CA PHE A 35 -6.62 5.27 1.82
C PHE A 35 -6.03 5.73 3.16
N GLU A 36 -5.88 4.83 4.14
CA GLU A 36 -5.20 5.12 5.40
C GLU A 36 -3.77 5.61 5.16
N GLU A 37 -3.00 4.89 4.34
CA GLU A 37 -1.62 5.25 4.03
C GLU A 37 -1.54 6.52 3.16
N LEU A 38 -2.55 6.78 2.32
CA LEU A 38 -2.62 8.01 1.54
C LEU A 38 -2.84 9.25 2.42
N ASN A 39 -3.69 9.13 3.44
CA ASN A 39 -4.07 10.21 4.36
C ASN A 39 -3.03 10.47 5.45
N LYS A 40 -2.22 9.46 5.79
CA LYS A 40 -1.16 9.58 6.78
C LYS A 40 -0.09 10.58 6.33
N ASP A 41 0.36 11.45 7.24
CA ASP A 41 1.32 12.51 6.92
C ASP A 41 2.73 11.96 6.65
N SER A 42 3.19 11.04 7.52
CA SER A 42 4.51 10.39 7.45
C SER A 42 4.79 9.54 6.19
N THR A 43 3.82 9.35 5.31
CA THR A 43 3.99 8.47 4.16
C THR A 43 4.68 9.19 3.01
N LYS A 44 5.68 8.51 2.44
CA LYS A 44 6.58 9.12 1.46
C LYS A 44 5.78 9.63 0.25
N PRO A 45 6.06 10.84 -0.29
CA PRO A 45 5.31 11.38 -1.43
C PRO A 45 5.27 10.46 -2.66
N LYS A 46 6.38 9.75 -2.93
CA LYS A 46 6.45 8.75 -4.00
C LYS A 46 5.51 7.55 -3.78
N LEU A 47 5.29 7.15 -2.52
CA LEU A 47 4.35 6.09 -2.19
C LEU A 47 2.91 6.57 -2.37
N LYS A 48 2.58 7.80 -1.92
CA LYS A 48 1.27 8.42 -2.15
C LYS A 48 0.92 8.46 -3.64
N GLN A 49 1.85 8.83 -4.52
CA GLN A 49 1.62 8.81 -5.97
C GLN A 49 1.30 7.40 -6.50
N LYS A 50 2.06 6.39 -6.06
CA LYS A 50 1.84 5.00 -6.46
C LYS A 50 0.47 4.49 -6.01
N ILE A 51 0.04 4.87 -4.81
CA ILE A 51 -1.29 4.56 -4.29
C ILE A 51 -2.38 5.21 -5.15
N ARG A 52 -2.26 6.52 -5.46
CA ARG A 52 -3.22 7.22 -6.34
C ARG A 52 -3.33 6.54 -7.71
N ASN A 53 -2.21 6.16 -8.32
CA ASN A 53 -2.21 5.45 -9.59
C ASN A 53 -2.93 4.10 -9.50
N GLU A 54 -2.76 3.37 -8.38
CA GLU A 54 -3.45 2.11 -8.15
C GLU A 54 -4.96 2.29 -7.95
N LEU A 55 -5.37 3.32 -7.20
CA LEU A 55 -6.80 3.64 -7.00
C LEU A 55 -7.46 4.00 -8.34
N VAL A 56 -6.80 4.80 -9.18
CA VAL A 56 -7.25 5.12 -10.54
C VAL A 56 -7.35 3.85 -11.39
N ARG A 57 -6.36 2.94 -11.33
CA ARG A 57 -6.38 1.65 -12.04
C ARG A 57 -7.56 0.77 -11.62
N ARG A 58 -8.00 0.86 -10.36
CA ARG A 58 -9.15 0.12 -9.81
C ARG A 58 -10.50 0.81 -10.12
N GLY A 59 -10.50 1.96 -10.79
CA GLY A 59 -11.71 2.73 -11.08
C GLY A 59 -12.26 3.50 -9.87
N ILE A 60 -11.46 3.72 -8.83
CA ILE A 60 -11.87 4.41 -7.61
C ILE A 60 -11.60 5.91 -7.77
N LYS A 61 -12.65 6.72 -7.58
CA LYS A 61 -12.55 8.19 -7.66
C LYS A 61 -12.12 8.77 -6.32
N ILE A 62 -11.06 9.59 -6.34
CA ILE A 62 -10.59 10.36 -5.19
C ILE A 62 -11.30 11.72 -5.23
N VAL A 63 -12.03 12.06 -4.17
CA VAL A 63 -12.78 13.32 -4.06
C VAL A 63 -12.10 14.22 -3.02
N ARG A 64 -11.94 15.51 -3.35
CA ARG A 64 -11.45 16.52 -2.41
C ARG A 64 -12.60 16.90 -1.47
N VAL A 65 -12.37 16.74 -0.17
CA VAL A 65 -13.31 17.17 0.88
C VAL A 65 -12.90 18.56 1.37
N GLN A 66 -13.87 19.42 1.70
CA GLN A 66 -13.59 20.70 2.35
C GLN A 66 -13.32 20.45 3.84
N THR A 67 -12.21 20.95 4.36
CA THR A 67 -11.96 20.96 5.80
C THR A 67 -12.79 22.11 6.37
N ASN A 68 -13.84 21.80 7.13
CA ASN A 68 -14.50 22.82 7.93
C ASN A 68 -13.57 23.12 9.09
N GLU A 69 -12.99 24.32 9.08
CA GLU A 69 -12.23 24.89 10.20
C GLU A 69 -13.16 25.21 11.38
#